data_AF-A0A536ZVW3-F1
#
_entry.id   AF-A0A536ZVW3-F1
#
_cell.length_a   1.000
_cell.length_b   1.000
_cell.length_c   1.000
_cell.angle_alpha   90.00
_cell.angle_beta   90.00
_cell.angle_gamma   90.00
#
_symmetry.space_group_name_H-M   'P 1'
#
loop_
_entity.id
_entity.type
_entity.pdbx_description
1 polymer ?
#
loop_
_entity_poly.entity_id
_entity_poly.type
_entity_poly.pdbx_seq_one_letter_code
_entity_poly.pdbx_strand_id
1 'polypeptide(L)'
;MVAPTTQLVAASQLCGPLSGVQHDARRPLVAAPPPHTRSPSPPAGRVGFAYALPPSLPGFDIATAQKRLGGNERLLADLLRTFATEHGGSAAEIDQLLRTGRPATAAAALHRVKGAARIVGAEAVAAAAQALEDDVRHGRAADITGFATALSETVDTIRQHVAAAPGEKPTGAGNAYTS
;
A
#
# COMPACT_ATOMS: atom_id res chain seq x y z
N MET A 1 4.94 -72.52 7.85
CA MET A 1 3.84 -71.71 8.42
C MET A 1 3.49 -70.65 7.40
N VAL A 2 2.65 -71.01 6.43
CA VAL A 2 1.17 -70.86 6.37
C VAL A 2 0.79 -69.50 5.79
N ALA A 3 0.00 -69.61 4.71
CA ALA A 3 -0.60 -68.61 3.83
C ALA A 3 -1.43 -67.51 4.55
N PRO A 4 -1.96 -66.53 3.80
CA PRO A 4 -3.27 -66.74 3.15
C PRO A 4 -3.21 -66.48 1.63
N THR A 5 -3.80 -67.28 0.73
CA THR A 5 -5.19 -67.80 0.61
C THR A 5 -6.14 -66.79 -0.05
N THR A 6 -6.42 -67.06 -1.35
CA THR A 6 -7.73 -66.93 -2.05
C THR A 6 -8.17 -65.50 -2.43
N GLN A 7 -8.68 -65.15 -3.63
CA GLN A 7 -9.45 -65.84 -4.70
C GLN A 7 -9.33 -65.01 -6.01
N LEU A 8 -9.00 -65.57 -7.17
CA LEU A 8 -9.89 -65.97 -8.29
C LEU A 8 -11.12 -65.08 -8.57
N VAL A 9 -11.15 -64.37 -9.72
CA VAL A 9 -12.29 -64.32 -10.67
C VAL A 9 -11.75 -64.03 -12.09
N ALA A 10 -12.20 -64.85 -13.03
CA ALA A 10 -11.94 -64.75 -14.46
C ALA A 10 -12.87 -63.75 -15.17
N ALA A 11 -12.49 -63.40 -16.39
CA ALA A 11 -13.34 -63.18 -17.58
C ALA A 11 -12.97 -61.90 -18.33
N SER A 12 -12.36 -62.13 -19.49
CA SER A 12 -12.82 -61.66 -20.80
C SER A 12 -13.55 -60.33 -20.82
N GLN A 13 -13.03 -59.37 -21.59
CA GLN A 13 -13.81 -58.69 -22.63
C GLN A 13 -12.94 -57.73 -23.46
N LEU A 14 -12.83 -58.11 -24.74
CA LEU A 14 -12.88 -57.29 -25.96
C LEU A 14 -11.96 -56.07 -26.12
N CYS A 15 -11.00 -56.28 -27.02
CA CYS A 15 -10.52 -55.32 -28.00
C CYS A 15 -11.71 -54.73 -28.81
N GLY A 16 -11.82 -53.40 -28.89
CA GLY A 16 -12.76 -52.69 -29.74
C GLY A 16 -12.71 -51.17 -29.55
N PRO A 17 -12.99 -50.35 -30.58
CA PRO A 17 -12.15 -49.21 -30.92
C PRO A 17 -12.86 -47.85 -30.86
N LEU A 18 -12.13 -46.79 -31.26
CA LEU A 18 -12.62 -45.48 -31.71
C LEU A 18 -13.29 -44.59 -30.65
N SER A 19 -12.62 -43.50 -30.28
CA SER A 19 -13.19 -42.16 -30.47
C SER A 19 -12.18 -41.08 -30.11
N GLY A 20 -11.93 -40.23 -31.10
CA GLY A 20 -11.15 -39.01 -30.96
C GLY A 20 -11.66 -38.15 -29.81
N VAL A 21 -10.70 -37.58 -29.11
CA VAL A 21 -10.89 -36.57 -28.08
C VAL A 21 -11.76 -35.43 -28.62
N GLN A 22 -12.96 -35.37 -28.06
CA GLN A 22 -13.88 -34.25 -28.17
C GLN A 22 -13.21 -33.03 -27.54
N HIS A 23 -12.97 -32.01 -28.36
CA HIS A 23 -12.48 -30.71 -27.94
C HIS A 23 -13.69 -29.84 -27.60
N ASP A 24 -14.23 -29.94 -26.39
CA ASP A 24 -15.10 -28.89 -25.85
C ASP A 24 -15.13 -28.95 -24.32
N ALA A 25 -14.56 -27.92 -23.70
CA ALA A 25 -15.25 -27.16 -22.65
C ALA A 25 -14.29 -26.14 -22.02
N ARG A 26 -14.54 -24.87 -22.37
CA ARG A 26 -14.71 -23.79 -21.40
C ARG A 26 -13.56 -23.58 -20.41
N ARG A 27 -12.50 -22.94 -20.91
CA ARG A 27 -11.62 -22.12 -20.06
C ARG A 27 -12.43 -20.93 -19.51
N PRO A 28 -12.56 -20.75 -18.18
CA PRO A 28 -13.01 -19.47 -17.66
C PRO A 28 -11.94 -18.43 -17.98
N LEU A 29 -12.33 -17.39 -18.71
CA LEU A 29 -11.61 -16.13 -18.81
C LEU A 29 -11.59 -15.52 -17.40
N VAL A 30 -10.57 -15.86 -16.60
CA VAL A 30 -10.22 -15.03 -15.45
C VAL A 30 -9.75 -13.71 -16.03
N ALA A 31 -10.64 -12.72 -15.99
CA ALA A 31 -10.33 -11.34 -16.26
C ALA A 31 -9.20 -10.91 -15.33
N ALA A 32 -8.05 -10.57 -15.92
CA ALA A 32 -7.05 -9.80 -15.22
C ALA A 32 -7.70 -8.47 -14.77
N PRO A 33 -7.50 -8.01 -13.52
CA PRO A 33 -7.90 -6.65 -13.16
C PRO A 33 -7.13 -5.67 -14.06
N PRO A 34 -7.76 -4.58 -14.53
CA PRO A 34 -7.07 -3.62 -15.38
C PRO A 34 -5.85 -3.08 -14.62
N PRO A 35 -4.69 -2.88 -15.27
CA PRO A 35 -3.68 -2.01 -14.68
C PRO A 35 -4.35 -0.66 -14.49
N HIS A 36 -4.51 -0.22 -13.24
CA HIS A 36 -4.93 1.13 -12.94
C HIS A 36 -3.83 2.07 -13.42
N THR A 37 -3.84 2.40 -14.73
CA THR A 37 -3.20 3.59 -15.25
C THR A 37 -4.02 4.76 -14.71
N ARG A 38 -3.76 5.12 -13.46
CA ARG A 38 -4.15 6.44 -12.95
C ARG A 38 -3.22 7.43 -13.63
N SER A 39 -3.52 7.78 -14.88
CA SER A 39 -2.97 8.96 -15.52
C SER A 39 -3.42 10.16 -14.70
N PRO A 40 -2.51 10.91 -14.05
CA PRO A 40 -2.88 12.20 -13.52
C PRO A 40 -2.95 13.16 -14.73
N SER A 41 -4.16 13.47 -15.19
CA SER A 41 -4.37 14.64 -16.04
C SER A 41 -3.94 15.88 -15.24
N PRO A 42 -2.99 16.71 -15.73
CA PRO A 42 -2.64 17.93 -15.05
C PRO A 42 -3.80 18.94 -15.16
N PRO A 43 -4.28 19.54 -14.06
CA PRO A 43 -5.18 20.67 -14.17
C PRO A 43 -4.42 21.88 -14.74
N ALA A 44 -4.78 22.26 -15.96
CA ALA A 44 -4.42 23.54 -16.54
C ALA A 44 -5.20 24.65 -15.82
N GLY A 45 -4.49 25.57 -15.16
CA GLY A 45 -5.10 26.76 -14.54
C GLY A 45 -4.25 27.33 -13.41
N ARG A 46 -3.18 28.05 -13.76
CA ARG A 46 -2.38 28.84 -12.81
C ARG A 46 -3.22 29.98 -12.26
N VAL A 47 -3.36 30.05 -10.94
CA VAL A 47 -3.51 31.30 -10.21
C VAL A 47 -2.49 31.26 -9.07
N GLY A 48 -1.52 32.16 -9.14
CA GLY A 48 -0.42 32.27 -8.21
C GLY A 48 -0.93 32.69 -6.84
N PHE A 49 -1.10 31.71 -5.97
CA PHE A 49 -1.03 31.93 -4.53
C PHE A 49 0.29 31.33 -4.09
N ALA A 50 1.09 32.12 -3.37
CA ALA A 50 2.35 31.71 -2.81
C ALA A 50 2.10 30.53 -1.85
N TYR A 51 2.11 29.32 -2.40
CA TYR A 51 2.29 28.09 -1.67
C TYR A 51 3.73 28.11 -1.20
N ALA A 52 3.95 28.78 -0.06
CA ALA A 52 5.27 28.91 0.53
C ALA A 52 5.64 27.58 1.17
N LEU A 53 5.98 26.59 0.34
CA LEU A 53 6.83 25.51 0.83
C LEU A 53 8.20 26.16 1.12
N PRO A 54 8.78 25.98 2.32
CA PRO A 54 10.14 26.46 2.54
C PRO A 54 11.08 25.73 1.57
N PRO A 55 12.14 26.41 1.07
CA PRO A 55 13.10 25.82 0.12
C PRO A 55 13.84 24.60 0.70
N SER A 56 13.84 24.47 2.03
CA SER A 56 14.30 23.31 2.77
C SER A 56 13.34 23.01 3.92
N LEU A 57 12.90 21.76 4.04
CA LEU A 57 12.10 21.29 5.17
C LEU A 57 12.94 20.25 5.94
N PRO A 58 13.25 20.46 7.22
CA PRO A 58 14.07 19.53 8.00
C PRO A 58 13.52 18.10 7.97
N GLY A 59 14.36 17.12 7.69
CA GLY A 59 13.94 15.71 7.61
C GLY A 59 13.28 15.29 6.29
N PHE A 60 13.16 16.19 5.30
CA PHE A 60 12.62 15.89 3.99
C PHE A 60 13.64 16.14 2.87
N ASP A 61 13.70 15.22 1.91
CA ASP A 61 14.35 15.47 0.63
C ASP A 61 13.38 16.17 -0.34
N ILE A 62 13.13 17.45 -0.07
CA ILE A 62 12.24 18.31 -0.86
C ILE A 62 12.73 18.42 -2.31
N ALA A 63 14.04 18.49 -2.53
CA ALA A 63 14.60 18.62 -3.87
C ALA A 63 14.30 17.38 -4.74
N THR A 64 14.48 16.19 -4.19
CA THR A 64 14.16 14.94 -4.90
C THR A 64 12.66 14.76 -5.07
N ALA A 65 11.85 15.08 -4.04
CA ALA A 65 10.40 15.03 -4.12
C ALA A 65 9.85 15.98 -5.22
N GLN A 66 10.33 17.22 -5.28
CA GLN A 66 9.96 18.17 -6.32
C GLN A 66 10.34 17.68 -7.72
N LYS A 67 11.56 17.15 -7.91
CA LYS A 67 12.01 16.58 -9.20
C LYS A 67 11.08 15.46 -9.66
N ARG A 68 10.69 14.56 -8.75
CA ARG A 68 9.74 13.46 -9.05
C ARG A 68 8.37 13.97 -9.47
N LEU A 69 7.95 15.12 -8.94
CA LEU A 69 6.67 15.77 -9.24
C LEU A 69 6.76 16.80 -10.39
N GLY A 70 7.85 16.79 -11.17
CA GLY A 70 8.03 17.68 -12.32
C GLY A 70 8.18 19.16 -11.94
N GLY A 71 8.69 19.45 -10.74
CA GLY A 71 8.86 20.82 -10.22
C GLY A 71 7.57 21.46 -9.70
N ASN A 72 6.52 20.66 -9.46
CA ASN A 72 5.24 21.18 -8.99
C ASN A 72 5.21 21.31 -7.45
N GLU A 73 5.65 22.47 -6.96
CA GLU A 73 5.71 22.80 -5.52
C GLU A 73 4.34 22.77 -4.84
N ARG A 74 3.28 23.19 -5.55
CA ARG A 74 1.90 23.15 -5.04
C ARG A 74 1.44 21.72 -4.79
N LEU A 75 1.68 20.83 -5.76
CA LEU A 75 1.36 19.42 -5.62
C LEU A 75 2.12 18.78 -4.45
N LEU A 76 3.40 19.13 -4.27
CA LEU A 76 4.18 18.64 -3.14
C LEU A 76 3.59 19.09 -1.79
N ALA A 77 3.20 20.36 -1.69
CA ALA A 77 2.55 20.88 -0.48
C ALA A 77 1.23 20.18 -0.17
N ASP A 78 0.43 19.91 -1.19
CA ASP A 78 -0.83 19.17 -1.05
C ASP A 78 -0.58 17.75 -0.56
N LEU A 79 0.40 17.06 -1.15
CA LEU A 79 0.80 15.71 -0.74
C LEU A 79 1.33 15.68 0.69
N LEU A 80 2.12 16.67 1.12
CA LEU A 80 2.59 16.79 2.50
C LEU A 80 1.40 16.94 3.48
N ARG A 81 0.42 17.78 3.16
CA ARG A 81 -0.78 17.96 4.00
C ARG A 81 -1.64 16.70 4.05
N THR A 82 -1.85 16.05 2.91
CA THR A 82 -2.56 14.76 2.85
C THR A 82 -1.84 13.71 3.67
N PHE A 83 -0.52 13.60 3.54
CA PHE A 83 0.31 12.69 4.33
C PHE A 83 0.11 12.90 5.83
N ALA A 84 0.20 14.15 6.31
CA ALA A 84 0.01 14.46 7.74
C ALA A 84 -1.40 14.16 8.25
N THR A 85 -2.41 14.29 7.38
CA THR A 85 -3.82 14.03 7.72
C THR A 85 -4.12 12.53 7.74
N GLU A 86 -3.72 11.80 6.70
CA GLU A 86 -4.04 10.38 6.54
C GLU A 86 -3.17 9.47 7.41
N HIS A 87 -1.91 9.84 7.64
CA HIS A 87 -0.95 8.99 8.36
C HIS A 87 -0.63 9.44 9.78
N GLY A 88 -1.13 10.59 10.23
CA GLY A 88 -0.89 11.07 11.60
C GLY A 88 -1.33 10.09 12.70
N GLY A 89 -2.33 9.24 12.43
CA GLY A 89 -2.80 8.19 13.34
C GLY A 89 -2.18 6.80 13.12
N SER A 90 -1.36 6.61 12.09
CA SER A 90 -0.92 5.27 11.68
C SER A 90 -0.03 4.58 12.74
N ALA A 91 0.75 5.31 13.52
CA ALA A 91 1.53 4.71 14.61
C ALA A 91 0.65 4.03 15.66
N ALA A 92 -0.45 4.68 16.08
CA ALA A 92 -1.38 4.11 17.05
C ALA A 92 -2.15 2.91 16.47
N GLU A 93 -2.55 2.98 15.20
CA GLU A 93 -3.20 1.87 14.49
C GLU A 93 -2.26 0.65 14.41
N ILE A 94 -1.02 0.85 13.99
CA ILE A 94 -0.02 -0.22 13.84
C ILE A 94 0.30 -0.83 15.21
N ASP A 95 0.48 -0.01 16.25
CA ASP A 95 0.69 -0.47 17.63
C ASP A 95 -0.46 -1.40 18.10
N GLN A 96 -1.70 -0.99 17.85
CA GLN A 96 -2.87 -1.81 18.16
C GLN A 96 -2.88 -3.13 17.38
N LEU A 97 -2.55 -3.11 16.09
CA LEU A 97 -2.47 -4.32 15.26
C LEU A 97 -1.40 -5.29 15.76
N LEU A 98 -0.24 -4.77 16.21
CA LEU A 98 0.82 -5.59 16.80
C LEU A 98 0.37 -6.23 18.11
N ARG A 99 -0.21 -5.44 19.03
CA ARG A 99 -0.71 -5.96 20.32
C ARG A 99 -1.85 -6.96 20.19
N THR A 100 -2.70 -6.82 19.17
CA THR A 100 -3.83 -7.72 18.91
C THR A 100 -3.44 -8.96 18.10
N GLY A 101 -2.14 -9.18 17.85
CA GLY A 101 -1.67 -10.37 17.13
C GLY A 101 -2.04 -10.38 15.66
N ARG A 102 -2.08 -9.21 15.01
CA ARG A 102 -2.41 -9.05 13.57
C ARG A 102 -1.20 -8.61 12.73
N PRO A 103 -0.08 -9.37 12.71
CA PRO A 103 1.17 -8.95 12.08
C PRO A 103 1.04 -8.73 10.56
N ALA A 104 0.22 -9.55 9.87
CA ALA A 104 -0.01 -9.37 8.43
C ALA A 104 -0.71 -8.04 8.10
N THR A 105 -1.67 -7.61 8.92
CA THR A 105 -2.35 -6.33 8.76
C THR A 105 -1.40 -5.16 9.12
N ALA A 106 -0.61 -5.31 10.19
CA ALA A 106 0.40 -4.33 10.59
C ALA A 106 1.45 -4.11 9.47
N ALA A 107 1.98 -5.19 8.90
CA ALA A 107 2.94 -5.11 7.79
C ALA A 107 2.34 -4.41 6.55
N ALA A 108 1.07 -4.67 6.23
CA ALA A 108 0.40 -3.97 5.13
C ALA A 108 0.20 -2.47 5.41
N ALA A 109 -0.11 -2.09 6.66
CA ALA A 109 -0.19 -0.68 7.05
C ALA A 109 1.18 0.01 6.95
N LEU A 110 2.24 -0.62 7.46
CA LEU A 110 3.63 -0.13 7.34
C LEU A 110 4.06 0.04 5.88
N HIS A 111 3.70 -0.92 5.02
CA HIS A 111 3.97 -0.84 3.59
C HIS A 111 3.36 0.41 2.95
N ARG A 112 2.11 0.74 3.31
CA ARG A 112 1.40 1.94 2.81
C ARG A 112 2.08 3.22 3.28
N VAL A 113 2.35 3.34 4.58
CA VAL A 113 3.02 4.52 5.15
C VAL A 113 4.40 4.72 4.51
N LYS A 114 5.17 3.64 4.34
CA LYS A 114 6.47 3.66 3.65
C LYS A 114 6.38 4.22 2.23
N GLY A 115 5.38 3.75 1.46
CA GLY A 115 5.15 4.22 0.10
C GLY A 115 4.83 5.72 0.06
N ALA A 116 3.92 6.17 0.93
CA ALA A 116 3.54 7.57 1.03
C ALA A 116 4.72 8.46 1.46
N ALA A 117 5.50 8.01 2.44
CA ALA A 117 6.68 8.72 2.94
C ALA A 117 7.73 8.97 1.84
N ARG A 118 7.98 7.98 0.98
CA ARG A 118 8.91 8.13 -0.17
C ARG A 118 8.44 9.14 -1.21
N ILE A 119 7.13 9.27 -1.41
CA ILE A 119 6.57 10.24 -2.37
C ILE A 119 6.86 11.67 -1.89
N VAL A 120 6.66 11.94 -0.60
CA VAL A 120 6.85 13.27 -0.01
C VAL A 120 8.30 13.55 0.39
N GLY A 121 9.19 12.56 0.30
CA GLY A 121 10.60 12.69 0.65
C GLY A 121 10.91 12.53 2.15
N ALA A 122 9.98 11.98 2.94
CA ALA A 122 10.18 11.69 4.36
C ALA A 122 10.98 10.39 4.57
N GLU A 123 12.27 10.42 4.21
CA GLU A 123 13.13 9.22 4.17
C GLU A 123 13.29 8.56 5.56
N ALA A 124 13.32 9.34 6.64
CA ALA A 124 13.39 8.80 8.00
C ALA A 124 12.19 7.91 8.34
N VAL A 125 10.97 8.35 7.98
CA VAL A 125 9.74 7.55 8.16
C VAL A 125 9.77 6.32 7.26
N ALA A 126 10.19 6.46 6.01
CA ALA A 126 10.28 5.34 5.07
C ALA A 126 11.26 4.25 5.55
N ALA A 127 12.41 4.66 6.10
CA ALA A 127 13.40 3.75 6.67
C ALA A 127 12.88 3.06 7.94
N ALA A 128 12.30 3.81 8.88
CA ALA A 128 11.75 3.24 10.10
C ALA A 128 10.57 2.30 9.83
N ALA A 129 9.70 2.65 8.88
CA ALA A 129 8.59 1.79 8.46
C ALA A 129 9.09 0.50 7.81
N GLN A 130 10.16 0.57 7.01
CA GLN A 130 10.76 -0.62 6.39
C GLN A 130 11.37 -1.55 7.45
N ALA A 131 12.16 -1.02 8.38
CA ALA A 131 12.77 -1.81 9.45
C ALA A 131 11.69 -2.54 10.27
N LEU A 132 10.65 -1.81 10.68
CA LEU A 132 9.54 -2.39 11.44
C LEU A 132 8.73 -3.40 10.60
N GLU A 133 8.48 -3.11 9.32
CA GLU A 133 7.79 -4.05 8.41
C GLU A 133 8.56 -5.36 8.29
N ASP A 134 9.89 -5.28 8.16
CA ASP A 134 10.75 -6.45 8.07
C ASP A 134 10.72 -7.25 9.37
N ASP A 135 10.80 -6.60 10.53
CA ASP A 135 10.74 -7.32 11.82
C ASP A 135 9.40 -8.04 12.01
N VAL A 136 8.30 -7.37 11.67
CA VAL A 136 6.96 -7.96 11.73
C VAL A 136 6.81 -9.14 10.77
N ARG A 137 7.32 -9.04 9.54
CA ARG A 137 7.22 -10.11 8.53
C ARG A 137 8.02 -11.35 8.89
N HIS A 138 9.15 -11.18 9.57
CA HIS A 138 10.03 -12.28 9.98
C HIS A 138 9.74 -12.79 11.39
N GLY A 139 8.71 -12.27 12.06
CA GLY A 139 8.35 -12.68 13.43
C GLY A 139 9.40 -12.31 14.47
N ARG A 140 10.19 -11.26 14.23
CA ARG A 140 11.16 -10.71 15.19
C ARG A 140 10.46 -9.79 16.19
N ALA A 141 11.17 -9.42 17.25
CA ALA A 141 10.71 -8.40 18.18
C ALA A 141 10.55 -7.07 17.43
N ALA A 142 9.29 -6.65 17.26
CA ALA A 142 8.93 -5.43 16.56
C ALA A 142 8.85 -4.27 17.56
N ASP A 143 9.83 -3.36 17.51
CA ASP A 143 9.80 -2.12 18.29
C ASP A 143 9.23 -0.97 17.46
N ILE A 144 8.07 -0.49 17.87
CA ILE A 144 7.38 0.60 17.18
C ILE A 144 7.94 1.99 17.52
N THR A 145 8.70 2.15 18.60
CA THR A 145 9.12 3.45 19.12
C THR A 145 9.84 4.28 18.06
N GLY A 146 10.79 3.70 17.32
CA GLY A 146 11.51 4.41 16.27
C GLY A 146 10.61 4.92 15.14
N PHE A 147 9.64 4.10 14.72
CA PHE A 147 8.65 4.51 13.70
C PHE A 147 7.70 5.58 14.22
N ALA A 148 7.19 5.43 15.45
CA ALA A 148 6.28 6.38 16.06
C ALA A 148 6.91 7.77 16.24
N THR A 149 8.16 7.82 16.72
CA THR A 149 8.91 9.08 16.86
C THR A 149 9.12 9.74 15.50
N ALA A 150 9.66 9.02 14.52
CA ALA A 150 9.91 9.57 13.18
C ALA A 150 8.62 10.10 12.52
N LEU A 151 7.51 9.38 12.67
CA LEU A 151 6.22 9.79 12.11
C LEU A 151 5.68 11.04 12.81
N SER A 152 5.74 11.11 14.15
CA SER A 152 5.31 12.28 14.91
C SER A 152 6.11 13.52 14.54
N GLU A 153 7.45 13.43 14.53
CA GLU A 153 8.33 14.54 14.17
C GLU A 153 8.06 15.05 12.74
N THR A 154 7.83 14.12 11.80
CA THR A 154 7.49 14.44 10.41
C THR A 154 6.16 15.17 10.31
N VAL A 155 5.13 14.66 11.00
CA VAL A 155 3.78 15.26 11.02
C VAL A 155 3.81 16.65 11.66
N ASP A 156 4.53 16.80 12.76
CA ASP A 156 4.67 18.08 13.46
C ASP A 156 5.44 19.08 12.61
N THR A 157 6.52 18.66 11.94
CA THR A 157 7.26 19.48 10.98
C THR A 157 6.36 19.97 9.84
N ILE A 158 5.53 19.09 9.26
CA ILE A 158 4.57 19.48 8.22
C ILE A 158 3.57 20.52 8.76
N ARG A 159 3.00 20.27 9.94
CA ARG A 159 2.01 21.18 10.55
C ARG A 159 2.59 22.56 10.88
N GLN A 160 3.86 22.61 11.28
CA GLN A 160 4.54 23.86 11.64
C GLN A 160 4.93 24.69 10.43
N HIS A 161 5.33 24.05 9.32
CA HIS A 161 5.95 24.74 8.19
C HIS A 161 5.10 24.80 6.92
N VAL A 162 4.09 23.93 6.78
CA VAL A 162 3.20 23.92 5.62
C VAL A 162 1.88 24.55 6.02
N ALA A 163 1.70 25.82 5.67
CA ALA A 163 0.48 26.55 5.97
C ALA A 163 -0.75 25.86 5.36
N ALA A 164 -1.87 25.90 6.09
CA ALA A 164 -3.16 25.47 5.55
C ALA A 164 -3.51 26.33 4.32
N ALA A 165 -3.79 25.70 3.19
CA ALA A 165 -4.34 26.42 2.05
C ALA A 165 -5.66 27.10 2.45
N PRO A 166 -5.86 28.39 2.16
CA PRO A 166 -7.17 29.00 2.31
C PRO A 166 -8.15 28.34 1.33
N GLY A 167 -9.09 27.55 1.86
CA GLY A 167 -10.37 27.30 1.19
C GLY A 167 -10.47 26.15 0.18
N GLU A 168 -9.89 24.98 0.44
CA GLU A 168 -10.29 23.77 -0.29
C GLU A 168 -11.25 22.93 0.57
N LYS A 169 -12.51 22.84 0.15
CA LYS A 169 -13.48 21.93 0.77
C LYS A 169 -12.96 20.50 0.63
N PRO A 170 -13.10 19.63 1.65
CA PRO A 170 -12.71 18.24 1.53
C PRO A 170 -13.49 17.61 0.38
N THR A 171 -12.80 17.19 -0.68
CA THR A 171 -13.35 16.26 -1.66
C THR A 171 -13.57 14.93 -0.95
N GLY A 172 -14.66 14.87 -0.19
CA GLY A 172 -15.19 13.64 0.34
C GLY A 172 -15.62 12.79 -0.85
N ALA A 173 -14.83 11.77 -1.16
CA ALA A 173 -15.37 10.57 -1.80
C ALA A 173 -16.26 9.87 -0.76
N GLY A 174 -17.44 10.45 -0.54
CA GLY A 174 -18.53 9.79 0.17
C GLY A 174 -19.00 8.65 -0.71
N ASN A 175 -18.60 7.43 -0.36
CA ASN A 175 -19.22 6.23 -0.90
C ASN A 175 -20.63 6.14 -0.31
N ALA A 176 -21.60 6.76 -0.99
CA ALA A 176 -23.02 6.54 -0.77
C ALA A 176 -23.36 5.13 -1.26
N TYR A 177 -23.25 4.14 -0.37
CA TYR A 177 -23.99 2.89 -0.50
C TYR A 177 -25.41 3.16 0.00
N THR A 178 -26.31 3.52 -0.91
CA THR A 178 -27.75 3.47 -0.65
C THR A 178 -28.24 2.05 -0.93
N SER A 179 -29.09 1.59 0.01
CA SER A 179 -29.75 0.29 0.14
C SER A 179 -30.46 -0.24 -1.10
#